data_AF-A0A7C1HXK6-F1
#
_entry.id   AF-A0A7C1HXK6-F1
#
_cell.length_a   1.000
_cell.length_b   1.000
_cell.length_c   1.000
_cell.angle_alpha   90.00
_cell.angle_beta   90.00
_cell.angle_gamma   90.00
#
_symmetry.space_group_name_H-M   'P 1'
#
loop_
_entity.id
_entity.type
_entity.pdbx_description
1 polymer ?
#
loop_
_entity_poly.entity_id
_entity_poly.type
_entity_poly.pdbx_seq_one_letter_code
_entity_poly.pdbx_strand_id
1 'polypeptide(L)'
;MAKKLRPLYEEDLSLYAKLRGIKTVGNECPFKHDDHIEKAIKEMLDKLENHAPGYKLSLLRRITSSEKREALSLREVFTCKYCGSPTNNKDNICALCKLTQHVFGEPRGLYMKQKLKEFLK
;
A
#
# COMPACT_ATOMS: atom_id res chain seq x y z
N MET A 1 2.61 -6.88 16.67
CA MET A 1 2.76 -7.05 15.21
C MET A 1 3.41 -5.80 14.64
N ALA A 2 4.59 -5.95 14.03
CA ALA A 2 5.45 -4.83 13.67
C ALA A 2 4.79 -3.86 12.66
N LYS A 3 4.38 -2.68 13.14
CA LYS A 3 4.32 -1.45 12.31
C LYS A 3 5.77 -1.08 11.94
N LYS A 4 6.42 -1.90 11.12
CA LYS A 4 7.84 -1.75 10.78
C LYS A 4 7.93 -0.64 9.74
N LEU A 5 8.40 0.51 10.22
CA LEU A 5 8.53 1.80 9.55
C LEU A 5 7.24 2.33 8.91
N ARG A 6 6.65 3.34 9.54
CA ARG A 6 5.98 4.39 8.77
C ARG A 6 7.08 5.40 8.43
N PRO A 7 7.58 5.46 7.19
CA PRO A 7 8.49 6.52 6.79
C PRO A 7 7.79 7.85 7.06
N LEU A 8 8.17 8.55 8.12
CA LEU A 8 7.64 9.88 8.35
C LEU A 8 8.42 10.90 7.51
N TYR A 9 9.72 10.64 7.37
CA TYR A 9 10.65 11.43 6.60
C TYR A 9 11.30 10.52 5.56
N GLU A 10 10.98 10.76 4.29
CA GLU A 10 11.54 9.98 3.18
C GLU A 10 13.05 10.24 3.01
N GLU A 11 13.50 11.46 3.32
CA GLU A 11 14.91 11.86 3.26
C GLU A 11 15.78 11.02 4.20
N ASP A 12 15.34 10.80 5.44
CA ASP A 12 16.04 9.96 6.42
C ASP A 12 16.19 8.52 5.91
N LEU A 13 15.17 7.99 5.24
CA LEU A 13 15.24 6.63 4.67
C LEU A 13 16.15 6.56 3.46
N SER A 14 16.12 7.58 2.60
CA SER A 14 17.02 7.68 1.45
C SER A 14 18.47 7.72 1.91
N LEU A 15 18.76 8.56 2.92
CA LEU A 15 20.07 8.65 3.54
C LEU A 15 20.48 7.32 4.18
N TYR A 16 19.59 6.69 4.94
CA TYR A 16 19.85 5.39 5.55
C TYR A 16 20.16 4.32 4.51
N ALA A 17 19.37 4.22 3.44
CA ALA A 17 19.61 3.28 2.35
C ALA A 17 20.98 3.50 1.71
N LYS A 18 21.35 4.76 1.45
CA LYS A 18 22.66 5.13 0.93
C LYS A 18 23.79 4.73 1.87
N LEU A 19 23.70 5.04 3.16
CA LEU A 19 24.71 4.70 4.17
C LEU A 19 24.87 3.19 4.34
N ARG A 20 23.79 2.41 4.16
CA ARG A 20 23.79 0.95 4.30
C ARG A 20 24.07 0.21 2.99
N GLY A 21 24.31 0.94 1.89
CA GLY A 21 24.53 0.33 0.57
C GLY A 21 23.33 -0.48 0.06
N ILE A 22 22.12 -0.14 0.50
CA ILE A 22 20.89 -0.81 0.06
C ILE A 22 20.59 -0.32 -1.36
N LYS A 23 20.54 -1.25 -2.32
CA LYS A 23 20.16 -0.93 -3.69
C LYS A 23 18.68 -0.52 -3.73
N THR A 24 18.43 0.71 -4.14
CA THR A 24 17.08 1.24 -4.38
C THR A 24 16.80 1.26 -5.89
N VAL A 25 15.53 1.09 -6.25
CA VAL A 25 15.09 1.32 -7.63
C VAL A 25 14.84 2.81 -7.76
N GLY A 26 15.68 3.51 -8.52
CA GLY A 26 15.59 4.96 -8.70
C GLY A 26 14.59 5.41 -9.77
N ASN A 27 14.06 4.47 -10.56
CA ASN A 27 13.11 4.78 -11.63
C ASN A 27 11.68 4.75 -11.10
N GLU A 28 10.93 5.80 -11.42
CA GLU A 28 9.50 5.82 -11.19
C GLU A 28 8.78 4.83 -12.13
N CYS A 29 7.57 4.42 -11.74
CA CYS A 29 6.74 3.59 -12.62
C CYS A 29 6.45 4.37 -13.93
N PRO A 30 6.66 3.77 -15.12
CA PRO A 30 6.42 4.46 -16.40
C PRO A 30 4.96 4.85 -16.61
N PHE A 31 4.04 4.27 -15.84
CA PHE A 31 2.61 4.60 -15.84
C PHE A 31 2.20 5.61 -14.75
N LYS A 32 3.16 6.16 -14.01
CA LYS A 32 2.89 7.17 -13.00
C LYS A 32 2.70 8.52 -13.70
N HIS A 33 1.46 9.00 -13.75
CA HIS A 33 1.18 10.38 -14.14
C HIS A 33 1.76 11.38 -13.12
N ASP A 34 2.16 12.57 -13.54
CA ASP A 34 2.75 13.55 -12.63
C ASP A 34 1.72 14.31 -11.78
N ASP A 35 0.45 14.35 -12.21
CA ASP A 35 -0.62 15.15 -11.61
C ASP A 35 -1.42 14.42 -10.52
N HIS A 36 -0.79 13.51 -9.78
CA HIS A 36 -1.48 12.79 -8.71
C HIS A 36 -1.69 13.68 -7.49
N ILE A 37 -2.89 13.63 -6.91
CA ILE A 37 -3.25 14.33 -5.67
C ILE A 37 -2.28 13.99 -4.52
N GLU A 38 -1.73 12.77 -4.52
CA GLU A 38 -0.74 12.33 -3.54
C GLU A 38 0.53 13.19 -3.58
N LYS A 39 1.02 13.57 -4.77
CA LYS A 39 2.19 14.45 -4.94
C LYS A 39 1.91 15.83 -4.37
N ALA A 40 0.75 16.40 -4.69
CA ALA A 40 0.33 17.71 -4.17
C ALA A 40 0.18 17.70 -2.63
N ILE A 41 -0.40 16.64 -2.06
CA ILE A 41 -0.51 16.45 -0.61
C ILE A 41 0.89 16.36 0.02
N LYS A 42 1.79 15.59 -0.59
CA LYS A 42 3.16 15.44 -0.09
C LYS A 42 3.90 16.77 -0.07
N GLU A 43 3.89 17.52 -1.18
CA GLU A 43 4.53 18.83 -1.27
C GLU A 43 3.95 19.84 -0.26
N MET A 44 2.63 19.79 -0.03
CA MET A 44 1.98 20.60 1.00
C MET A 44 2.49 20.21 2.41
N LEU A 45 2.57 18.93 2.72
CA LEU A 45 3.08 18.44 4.00
C LEU A 45 4.57 18.76 4.20
N ASP A 46 5.38 18.74 3.14
CA ASP A 46 6.79 19.14 3.17
C ASP A 46 6.94 20.64 3.47
N LYS A 47 6.13 21.49 2.85
CA LYS A 47 6.09 22.93 3.16
C LYS A 47 5.72 23.20 4.62
N LEU A 48 4.73 22.47 5.15
CA LEU A 48 4.32 22.60 6.55
C LEU A 48 5.40 22.14 7.51
N GLU A 49 6.10 21.05 7.20
CA GLU A 49 7.23 20.56 8.01
C GLU A 49 8.39 21.56 8.04
N ASN A 50 8.71 22.18 6.90
CA ASN A 50 9.74 23.21 6.81
C ASN A 50 9.39 24.48 7.61
N HIS A 51 8.11 24.83 7.68
CA HIS A 51 7.63 25.97 8.46
C HIS A 51 7.52 25.65 9.95
N ALA A 52 7.09 24.44 10.30
CA ALA A 52 6.86 23.99 11.67
C ALA A 52 7.44 22.57 11.86
N PRO A 53 8.72 22.44 12.26
CA PRO A 53 9.35 21.15 12.47
C PRO A 53 8.59 20.26 13.47
N GLY A 54 8.39 19.00 13.12
CA GLY A 54 7.60 18.03 13.88
C GLY A 54 6.10 18.05 13.56
N TYR A 55 5.65 18.84 12.58
CA TYR A 55 4.25 18.89 12.17
C TYR A 55 3.75 17.53 11.68
N LYS A 56 4.47 16.86 10.77
CA LYS A 56 4.11 15.54 10.25
C LYS A 56 3.98 14.51 11.36
N LEU A 57 4.90 14.52 12.33
CA LEU A 57 4.86 13.61 13.49
C LEU A 57 3.63 13.87 14.36
N SER A 58 3.35 15.14 14.64
CA SER A 58 2.22 15.57 15.46
C SER A 58 0.90 15.23 14.79
N LEU A 59 0.79 15.45 13.47
CA LEU A 59 -0.36 15.07 12.66
C LEU A 59 -0.59 13.56 12.68
N LEU A 60 0.47 12.77 12.42
CA LEU A 60 0.39 11.32 12.46
C LEU A 60 -0.08 10.82 13.83
N ARG A 61 0.49 11.35 14.91
CA ARG A 61 0.09 11.02 16.28
C ARG A 61 -1.38 11.29 16.51
N ARG A 62 -1.87 12.48 16.14
CA ARG A 62 -3.29 12.86 16.28
C ARG A 62 -4.23 11.96 15.49
N ILE A 63 -3.89 11.63 14.24
CA ILE A 63 -4.67 10.70 13.40
C ILE A 63 -4.70 9.30 14.02
N THR A 64 -3.60 8.86 14.64
CA THR A 64 -3.54 7.54 15.27
C THR A 64 -4.11 7.46 16.68
N SER A 65 -4.12 8.58 17.41
CA SER A 65 -4.61 8.65 18.80
C SER A 65 -6.10 8.88 18.86
N SER A 66 -6.72 9.38 17.79
CA SER A 66 -8.17 9.41 17.71
C SER A 66 -8.68 7.96 17.69
N GLU A 67 -9.21 7.51 18.82
CA GLU A 67 -9.93 6.24 19.02
C GLU A 67 -11.20 6.11 18.16
N LYS A 68 -11.41 7.03 17.20
CA LYS A 68 -12.26 6.81 16.04
C LYS A 68 -11.61 5.79 15.11
N ARG A 69 -11.39 4.57 15.63
CA ARG A 69 -11.86 3.39 14.92
C ARG A 69 -13.37 3.56 14.84
N GLU A 70 -13.82 4.46 13.97
CA GLU A 70 -15.14 4.37 13.37
C GLU A 70 -15.32 2.89 13.14
N ALA A 71 -16.31 2.29 13.81
CA ALA A 71 -16.53 0.86 13.78
C ALA A 71 -16.44 0.48 12.31
N LEU A 72 -15.31 -0.09 11.90
CA LEU A 72 -15.13 -0.57 10.56
C LEU A 72 -16.21 -1.61 10.51
N SER A 73 -17.35 -1.26 9.91
CA SER A 73 -18.49 -2.15 9.76
C SER A 73 -17.85 -3.47 9.41
N LEU A 74 -17.98 -4.49 10.27
CA LEU A 74 -17.32 -5.77 10.06
C LEU A 74 -17.87 -6.27 8.72
N ARG A 75 -17.18 -5.91 7.64
CA ARG A 75 -17.60 -6.24 6.29
C ARG A 75 -17.41 -7.72 6.25
N GLU A 76 -18.48 -8.44 5.92
CA GLU A 76 -18.43 -9.89 5.78
C GLU A 76 -17.25 -10.23 4.87
N VAL A 77 -16.32 -11.02 5.41
CA VAL A 77 -15.15 -11.50 4.69
C VAL A 77 -15.49 -12.91 4.22
N PHE A 78 -15.58 -13.05 2.91
CA PHE A 78 -15.80 -14.31 2.23
C PHE A 78 -14.49 -14.89 1.68
N THR A 79 -14.57 -16.14 1.24
CA THR A 79 -13.45 -16.83 0.61
C THR A 79 -13.71 -16.93 -0.89
N CYS A 80 -12.71 -16.54 -1.70
CA CYS A 80 -12.80 -16.64 -3.16
C CYS A 80 -12.95 -18.10 -3.60
N LYS A 81 -14.03 -18.42 -4.33
CA LYS A 81 -14.33 -19.79 -4.82
C LYS A 81 -13.29 -20.36 -5.79
N TYR A 82 -12.48 -19.51 -6.43
CA TYR A 82 -11.45 -19.95 -7.38
C TYR A 82 -10.07 -20.12 -6.76
N CYS A 83 -9.66 -19.24 -5.85
CA CYS A 83 -8.27 -19.21 -5.36
C CYS A 83 -8.12 -19.28 -3.84
N GLY A 84 -9.22 -19.29 -3.09
CA GLY A 84 -9.21 -19.34 -1.63
C GLY A 84 -8.68 -18.07 -0.94
N SER A 85 -8.43 -16.97 -1.66
CA SER A 85 -8.06 -15.69 -1.04
C SER A 85 -9.27 -15.01 -0.35
N PRO A 86 -9.05 -14.21 0.70
CA PRO A 86 -10.11 -13.41 1.30
C PRO A 86 -10.68 -12.40 0.30
N THR A 87 -11.99 -12.14 0.38
CA THR A 87 -12.68 -11.14 -0.43
C THR A 87 -13.86 -10.55 0.33
N ASN A 88 -14.17 -9.28 0.07
CA ASN A 88 -15.37 -8.60 0.53
C ASN A 88 -16.48 -8.58 -0.55
N ASN A 89 -16.30 -9.32 -1.64
CA ASN A 89 -17.29 -9.38 -2.72
C ASN A 89 -18.35 -10.45 -2.43
N LYS A 90 -19.62 -10.07 -2.58
CA LYS A 90 -20.79 -10.94 -2.32
C LYS A 90 -20.90 -12.17 -3.24
N ASP A 91 -20.26 -12.15 -4.39
CA ASP A 91 -20.25 -13.27 -5.35
C ASP A 91 -19.16 -14.31 -5.07
N ASN A 92 -18.42 -14.15 -3.97
CA ASN A 92 -17.30 -15.01 -3.57
C ASN A 92 -16.20 -15.08 -4.64
N ILE A 93 -15.96 -13.99 -5.38
CA ILE A 93 -14.84 -13.89 -6.35
C ILE A 93 -13.96 -12.70 -5.98
N CYS A 94 -12.67 -12.92 -5.71
CA CYS A 94 -11.75 -11.82 -5.39
C CYS A 94 -11.47 -10.91 -6.60
N ALA A 95 -11.06 -9.67 -6.34
CA ALA A 95 -10.77 -8.67 -7.38
C ALA A 95 -9.76 -9.17 -8.43
N LEU A 96 -8.73 -9.89 -8.00
CA LEU A 96 -7.73 -10.48 -8.91
C LEU A 96 -8.36 -11.51 -9.86
N CYS A 97 -9.19 -12.42 -9.35
CA CYS A 97 -9.86 -13.42 -10.18
C CYS A 97 -10.85 -12.77 -11.16
N LYS A 98 -11.59 -11.73 -10.74
CA LYS A 98 -12.45 -10.95 -11.65
C LYS A 98 -11.65 -10.31 -12.78
N LEU A 99 -10.56 -9.62 -12.44
CA LEU A 99 -9.70 -8.96 -13.40
C LEU A 99 -9.12 -9.94 -14.42
N THR A 100 -8.58 -11.05 -13.92
CA THR A 100 -7.97 -12.08 -14.80
C THR A 100 -9.01 -12.78 -15.66
N GLN A 101 -10.21 -13.01 -15.15
CA GLN A 101 -11.31 -13.52 -15.96
C GLN A 101 -11.70 -12.55 -17.09
N HIS A 102 -11.73 -11.24 -16.82
CA HIS A 102 -12.02 -10.23 -17.84
C HIS A 102 -10.92 -10.12 -18.90
N VAL A 103 -9.65 -10.19 -18.49
CA VAL A 103 -8.49 -9.98 -19.39
C VAL A 103 -8.08 -11.26 -20.13
N PHE A 104 -8.15 -12.42 -19.46
CA PHE A 104 -7.64 -13.70 -19.98
C PHE A 104 -8.73 -14.75 -20.23
N GLY A 105 -9.99 -14.44 -19.95
CA GLY A 105 -11.12 -15.38 -20.07
C GLY A 105 -11.25 -16.38 -18.92
N GLU A 106 -10.28 -16.41 -17.99
CA GLU A 106 -10.27 -17.36 -16.87
C GLU A 106 -9.70 -16.75 -15.57
N PRO A 107 -10.18 -17.18 -14.38
CA PRO A 107 -9.67 -16.71 -13.11
C PRO A 107 -8.28 -17.32 -12.79
N ARG A 108 -7.23 -16.50 -12.78
CA ARG A 108 -5.83 -16.95 -12.61
C ARG A 108 -5.26 -16.80 -11.20
N GLY A 109 -6.11 -16.67 -10.18
CA GLY A 109 -5.66 -16.44 -8.80
C GLY A 109 -4.79 -17.56 -8.23
N LEU A 110 -5.07 -18.83 -8.56
CA LEU A 110 -4.24 -19.97 -8.11
C LEU A 110 -2.88 -19.99 -8.80
N TYR A 111 -2.85 -19.81 -10.12
CA TYR A 111 -1.63 -19.72 -10.91
C TYR A 111 -0.68 -18.65 -10.36
N MET A 112 -1.20 -17.45 -10.07
CA MET A 112 -0.38 -16.37 -9.52
C MET A 112 0.17 -16.70 -8.13
N LYS A 113 -0.61 -17.38 -7.27
CA LYS A 113 -0.12 -17.83 -5.95
C LYS A 113 1.03 -18.84 -6.08
N GLN A 114 0.96 -19.75 -7.06
CA GLN A 114 2.02 -20.72 -7.32
C GLN A 114 3.28 -20.01 -7.83
N LYS A 115 3.15 -19.16 -8.84
CA LYS A 115 4.24 -18.32 -9.39
C LYS A 115 4.94 -17.47 -8.32
N LEU A 116 4.19 -16.83 -7.42
CA LEU A 116 4.77 -16.05 -6.34
C LEU A 116 5.56 -16.91 -5.35
N LYS A 117 5.10 -18.13 -5.05
CA LYS A 117 5.85 -19.07 -4.21
C LYS A 117 7.15 -19.52 -4.86
N GLU A 118 7.19 -19.61 -6.19
CA GLU A 118 8.42 -19.92 -6.94
C GLU A 118 9.40 -18.75 -6.90
N PHE A 119 8.92 -17.52 -7.07
CA PHE A 119 9.75 -16.30 -7.07
C PHE A 119 10.33 -15.91 -5.70
N LEU A 120 9.65 -16.30 -4.61
CA LEU A 120 10.05 -15.98 -3.25
C LEU A 120 10.88 -17.09 -2.58
N LYS A 121 11.13 -18.21 -3.28
CA LYS A 121 12.14 -19.20 -2.91
C LYS A 121 13.51 -18.76 -3.41
#